data_AF-A0A916ZG83-F1
#
_entry.id   AF-A0A916ZG83-F1
#
_cell.length_a   1.000
_cell.length_b   1.000
_cell.length_c   1.000
_cell.angle_alpha   90.00
_cell.angle_beta   90.00
_cell.angle_gamma   90.00
#
_symmetry.space_group_name_H-M   'P 1'
#
loop_
_entity.id
_entity.type
_entity.pdbx_description
1 polymer ?
#
loop_
_entity_poly.entity_id
_entity_poly.type
_entity_poly.pdbx_seq_one_letter_code
_entity_poly.pdbx_strand_id
1 'polypeptide(L)'
;MKDLTGYKLTFSDEFNNRSISKDGAGTTWADIRSEWKYDANSDIGFGNSSFVDASSGYDPFKVENGALTITATPDRTASGYPGSWESGLIHTKNSFQQTYGYFEMRADLSEVKGAWDAFWLLPVEQINKGKNDGWQELDIVEHYGANPAGVYRWIHTTDYHADPNKDLQVYSEDKNQSQGFHTYGMDWNADTISFYYDGQLMGTRPTPSDMHGPMYILANLATQSDADKSGPAPQMKIDYIRAYAKDAGGGTPPVSSPPASSPPVTSPTPVETGKTLTGTAKSDVLTGTDGNDRLVGLDGSDTLIGGKGADKLEGGNGSDTASYATADAGVTASLADASKNKGDAAGDTYSSIEHLTGSRFADVLEGDAKGNLLDGGAGADRLIGGAGNDTYRVDHAGDMVVEAAKGGWDTVFASVDYALSAGQEIEALRAVAGNAGIKLTGNEFANTILGNDGANELHGGAGKDILSGGAGNDRLFGEEGSDRLTGGAGADSFVFTTAPKAGEHDTITDFNVRDDTIELSLSAFGKAGVAGVLSADAFHAAAGGLAHDASDRVIYDTKSGDLFYDADGSGGGAAVRFAHLEPGLALTAADFLLIA
;
A
#
# COMPACT_ATOMS: atom_id res chain seq x y z
N MET A 1 0.00 -0.15 -1.51
CA MET A 1 -1.10 0.10 -2.47
C MET A 1 -1.75 -1.23 -2.83
N LYS A 2 -3.07 -1.22 -3.09
CA LYS A 2 -3.84 -2.42 -3.45
C LYS A 2 -3.37 -2.98 -4.81
N ASP A 3 -3.42 -4.29 -5.01
CA ASP A 3 -3.30 -4.89 -6.34
C ASP A 3 -4.47 -4.46 -7.24
N LEU A 4 -4.13 -3.86 -8.38
CA LEU A 4 -5.05 -3.37 -9.40
C LEU A 4 -5.01 -4.21 -10.67
N THR A 5 -4.47 -5.42 -10.59
CA THR A 5 -4.53 -6.39 -11.69
C THR A 5 -5.98 -6.66 -12.06
N GLY A 6 -6.29 -6.47 -13.34
CA GLY A 6 -7.67 -6.54 -13.84
C GLY A 6 -8.52 -5.36 -13.40
N TYR A 7 -7.92 -4.21 -13.06
CA TYR A 7 -8.58 -2.92 -12.96
C TYR A 7 -7.96 -1.97 -13.98
N LYS A 8 -8.81 -1.16 -14.61
CA LYS A 8 -8.44 -0.11 -15.54
C LYS A 8 -8.72 1.25 -14.93
N LEU A 9 -7.74 2.14 -14.94
CA LEU A 9 -7.92 3.52 -14.50
C LEU A 9 -9.01 4.19 -15.34
N THR A 10 -10.04 4.71 -14.67
CA THR A 10 -11.19 5.40 -15.27
C THR A 10 -11.27 6.86 -14.88
N PHE A 11 -10.67 7.22 -13.76
CA PHE A 11 -10.54 8.58 -13.28
C PHE A 11 -9.25 8.73 -12.51
N SER A 12 -8.56 9.84 -12.75
CA SER A 12 -7.52 10.32 -11.85
C SER A 12 -7.56 11.84 -11.82
N ASP A 13 -7.35 12.38 -10.64
CA ASP A 13 -6.94 13.76 -10.46
C ASP A 13 -5.81 13.77 -9.44
N GLU A 14 -4.61 14.03 -9.95
CA GLU A 14 -3.39 14.20 -9.18
C GLU A 14 -3.23 15.66 -8.73
N PHE A 15 -4.28 16.49 -8.90
CA PHE A 15 -4.32 17.92 -8.59
C PHE A 15 -3.22 18.74 -9.31
N ASN A 16 -2.78 18.24 -10.46
CA ASN A 16 -1.61 18.71 -11.21
C ASN A 16 -1.82 19.93 -12.11
N ASN A 17 -2.96 20.65 -12.10
CA ASN A 17 -3.16 22.06 -12.57
C ASN A 17 -4.62 22.44 -12.87
N ARG A 18 -5.49 22.54 -11.84
CA ARG A 18 -6.83 23.12 -12.04
C ARG A 18 -7.31 24.02 -10.90
N SER A 19 -8.12 24.99 -11.30
CA SER A 19 -9.06 25.74 -10.46
C SER A 19 -10.26 24.84 -10.14
N ILE A 20 -10.59 24.69 -8.86
CA ILE A 20 -11.91 24.24 -8.45
C ILE A 20 -12.90 25.30 -8.93
N SER A 21 -13.81 24.95 -9.84
CA SER A 21 -14.76 25.93 -10.36
C SER A 21 -15.83 26.19 -9.32
N LYS A 22 -16.21 27.46 -9.17
CA LYS A 22 -17.30 27.84 -8.27
C LYS A 22 -18.65 27.32 -8.75
N ASP A 23 -18.82 26.82 -9.98
CA ASP A 23 -20.13 26.54 -10.60
C ASP A 23 -20.18 25.26 -11.46
N GLY A 24 -19.14 24.42 -11.42
CA GLY A 24 -19.09 23.18 -12.18
C GLY A 24 -18.97 23.36 -13.70
N ALA A 25 -18.67 24.57 -14.20
CA ALA A 25 -18.58 24.85 -15.63
C ALA A 25 -17.29 24.28 -16.26
N GLY A 26 -17.31 22.99 -16.59
CA GLY A 26 -16.29 22.34 -17.45
C GLY A 26 -14.98 21.92 -16.75
N THR A 27 -14.97 21.82 -15.42
CA THR A 27 -13.83 21.30 -14.64
C THR A 27 -14.11 19.91 -14.05
N THR A 28 -13.05 19.24 -13.57
CA THR A 28 -13.14 17.92 -12.92
C THR A 28 -13.87 18.00 -11.58
N TRP A 29 -13.68 19.07 -10.81
CA TRP A 29 -14.26 19.26 -9.48
C TRP A 29 -15.11 20.53 -9.43
N ALA A 30 -16.25 20.44 -8.75
CA ALA A 30 -17.13 21.56 -8.40
C ALA A 30 -17.12 21.81 -6.89
N ASP A 31 -17.12 23.07 -6.49
CA ASP A 31 -17.34 23.51 -5.11
C ASP A 31 -18.84 23.52 -4.79
N ILE A 32 -19.26 22.75 -3.78
CA ILE A 32 -20.68 22.59 -3.45
C ILE A 32 -21.34 23.89 -2.98
N ARG A 33 -20.57 24.88 -2.50
CA ARG A 33 -21.09 26.11 -1.87
C ARG A 33 -21.95 26.97 -2.79
N SER A 34 -21.81 26.85 -4.10
CA SER A 34 -22.66 27.58 -5.07
C SER A 34 -23.97 26.86 -5.39
N GLU A 35 -23.97 25.53 -5.26
CA GLU A 35 -25.10 24.68 -5.60
C GLU A 35 -26.08 24.60 -4.43
N TRP A 36 -25.58 24.63 -3.19
CA TRP A 36 -26.36 24.38 -1.98
C TRP A 36 -26.59 25.67 -1.18
N LYS A 37 -27.83 26.16 -1.22
CA LYS A 37 -28.24 27.34 -0.44
C LYS A 37 -28.44 26.93 1.01
N TYR A 38 -27.79 27.68 1.90
CA TYR A 38 -28.04 27.64 3.34
C TYR A 38 -29.54 27.79 3.62
N ASP A 39 -30.19 26.74 4.12
CA ASP A 39 -31.48 26.88 4.80
C ASP A 39 -31.28 26.47 6.27
N ALA A 40 -31.93 27.17 7.20
CA ALA A 40 -31.71 26.96 8.64
C ALA A 40 -32.14 25.56 9.14
N ASN A 41 -32.73 24.74 8.26
CA ASN A 41 -33.13 23.36 8.47
C ASN A 41 -32.35 22.38 7.55
N SER A 42 -31.47 22.84 6.66
CA SER A 42 -30.64 22.01 5.79
C SER A 42 -29.45 21.51 6.60
N ASP A 43 -29.77 20.76 7.64
CA ASP A 43 -28.81 19.98 8.40
C ASP A 43 -28.40 18.80 7.52
N ILE A 44 -27.36 19.01 6.72
CA ILE A 44 -26.68 17.96 5.98
C ILE A 44 -25.95 16.98 6.91
N GLY A 45 -26.21 17.04 8.23
CA GLY A 45 -25.77 16.04 9.18
C GLY A 45 -24.46 16.33 9.86
N PHE A 46 -23.81 17.44 9.50
CA PHE A 46 -22.50 17.82 10.01
C PHE A 46 -22.57 18.70 11.28
N GLY A 47 -23.76 18.89 11.86
CA GLY A 47 -23.96 19.76 13.02
C GLY A 47 -23.64 21.23 12.71
N ASN A 48 -23.66 22.09 13.74
CA ASN A 48 -23.53 23.55 13.65
C ASN A 48 -22.16 24.08 13.15
N SER A 49 -21.39 23.30 12.39
CA SER A 49 -19.93 23.40 12.40
C SER A 49 -19.28 23.13 11.05
N SER A 50 -19.75 23.70 9.96
CA SER A 50 -18.93 24.12 8.81
C SER A 50 -19.87 24.53 7.68
N PHE A 51 -19.33 25.20 6.68
CA PHE A 51 -19.99 25.69 5.46
C PHE A 51 -20.53 27.12 5.60
N VAL A 52 -19.82 28.02 4.91
CA VAL A 52 -20.11 29.45 4.83
C VAL A 52 -20.29 29.82 3.36
N ASP A 53 -21.20 30.78 3.16
CA ASP A 53 -21.64 31.32 1.89
C ASP A 53 -20.46 31.71 0.97
N ALA A 54 -20.52 31.28 -0.30
CA ALA A 54 -19.57 31.68 -1.33
C ALA A 54 -19.44 33.22 -1.47
N SER A 55 -20.42 33.98 -0.95
CA SER A 55 -20.40 35.44 -0.86
C SER A 55 -19.33 36.02 0.08
N SER A 56 -18.76 35.22 1.00
CA SER A 56 -17.66 35.67 1.87
C SER A 56 -16.36 35.94 1.12
N GLY A 57 -16.23 35.38 -0.09
CA GLY A 57 -15.04 35.49 -0.91
C GLY A 57 -13.87 34.63 -0.42
N TYR A 58 -14.02 33.86 0.66
CA TYR A 58 -13.02 32.91 1.12
C TYR A 58 -12.92 31.71 0.18
N ASP A 59 -11.69 31.42 -0.24
CA ASP A 59 -11.35 30.22 -0.99
C ASP A 59 -10.67 29.23 -0.04
N PRO A 60 -11.34 28.12 0.36
CA PRO A 60 -10.78 27.13 1.27
C PRO A 60 -9.78 26.22 0.56
N PHE A 61 -9.67 26.30 -0.76
CA PHE A 61 -8.87 25.39 -1.55
C PHE A 61 -7.57 26.02 -1.98
N LYS A 62 -6.49 25.28 -1.79
CA LYS A 62 -5.16 25.71 -2.21
C LYS A 62 -4.43 24.51 -2.80
N VAL A 63 -3.99 24.62 -4.04
CA VAL A 63 -3.22 23.55 -4.70
C VAL A 63 -1.76 23.96 -4.73
N GLU A 64 -0.90 23.22 -4.03
CA GLU A 64 0.54 23.46 -3.93
C GLU A 64 1.29 22.12 -3.89
N ASN A 65 2.43 22.02 -4.59
CA ASN A 65 3.29 20.82 -4.61
C ASN A 65 2.55 19.51 -4.93
N GLY A 66 1.65 19.53 -5.92
CA GLY A 66 0.87 18.34 -6.31
C GLY A 66 -0.25 17.95 -5.34
N ALA A 67 -0.44 18.67 -4.24
CA ALA A 67 -1.49 18.38 -3.29
C ALA A 67 -2.56 19.48 -3.22
N LEU A 68 -3.83 19.09 -3.21
CA LEU A 68 -4.93 19.95 -2.81
C LEU A 68 -4.97 20.03 -1.28
N THR A 69 -4.80 21.23 -0.73
CA THR A 69 -5.09 21.54 0.67
C THR A 69 -6.48 22.16 0.78
N ILE A 70 -7.35 21.54 1.58
CA ILE A 70 -8.60 22.14 2.06
C ILE A 70 -8.33 22.72 3.46
N THR A 71 -8.53 24.02 3.65
CA THR A 71 -8.32 24.70 4.93
C THR A 71 -9.64 25.19 5.50
N ALA A 72 -9.87 24.95 6.79
CA ALA A 72 -10.99 25.54 7.52
C ALA A 72 -10.56 26.80 8.29
N THR A 73 -11.34 27.88 8.21
CA THR A 73 -11.10 29.12 8.98
C THR A 73 -12.36 29.52 9.75
N PRO A 74 -12.25 30.22 10.89
CA PRO A 74 -13.43 30.82 11.52
C PRO A 74 -14.15 31.77 10.55
N ASP A 75 -15.49 31.70 10.54
CA ASP A 75 -16.34 32.53 9.69
C ASP A 75 -16.04 34.03 9.85
N ARG A 76 -15.84 34.70 8.71
CA ARG A 76 -15.41 36.10 8.63
C ARG A 76 -16.54 37.05 8.26
N THR A 77 -17.74 36.53 8.00
CA THR A 77 -18.89 37.32 7.56
C THR A 77 -19.67 37.91 8.73
N ALA A 78 -20.24 39.11 8.54
CA ALA A 78 -21.10 39.75 9.54
C ALA A 78 -22.47 39.04 9.71
N SER A 79 -22.85 38.21 8.73
CA SER A 79 -24.07 37.39 8.68
C SER A 79 -23.86 35.93 9.07
N GLY A 80 -22.61 35.53 9.36
CA GLY A 80 -22.24 34.19 9.79
C GLY A 80 -22.84 33.82 11.15
N TYR A 81 -23.02 32.53 11.40
CA TYR A 81 -23.46 32.05 12.70
C TYR A 81 -22.33 32.24 13.73
N PRO A 82 -22.56 32.89 14.88
CA PRO A 82 -21.52 33.00 15.91
C PRO A 82 -21.07 31.60 16.35
N GLY A 83 -19.87 31.19 15.96
CA GLY A 83 -19.43 29.81 16.18
C GLY A 83 -19.09 29.03 14.90
N SER A 84 -19.52 29.47 13.72
CA SER A 84 -19.28 28.78 12.44
C SER A 84 -17.83 28.85 11.94
N TRP A 85 -17.57 28.00 10.94
CA TRP A 85 -16.32 27.85 10.21
C TRP A 85 -16.60 27.84 8.70
N GLU A 86 -15.75 28.51 7.92
CA GLU A 86 -15.70 28.39 6.46
C GLU A 86 -14.72 27.28 6.09
N SER A 87 -15.13 26.35 5.21
CA SER A 87 -14.29 25.27 4.70
C SER A 87 -14.76 24.85 3.30
N GLY A 88 -14.17 23.80 2.74
CA GLY A 88 -14.42 23.33 1.37
C GLY A 88 -14.92 21.89 1.28
N LEU A 89 -15.79 21.66 0.30
CA LEU A 89 -16.16 20.34 -0.22
C LEU A 89 -16.09 20.38 -1.73
N ILE A 90 -15.45 19.38 -2.32
CA ILE A 90 -15.39 19.19 -3.77
C ILE A 90 -16.18 17.94 -4.17
N HIS A 91 -16.78 17.97 -5.37
CA HIS A 91 -17.44 16.79 -5.93
C HIS A 91 -17.31 16.66 -7.45
N THR A 92 -17.48 15.43 -7.95
CA THR A 92 -17.41 15.10 -9.39
C THR A 92 -18.77 14.92 -10.06
N LYS A 93 -19.88 15.25 -9.41
CA LYS A 93 -21.26 14.96 -9.89
C LYS A 93 -21.47 15.13 -11.41
N ASN A 94 -21.02 16.24 -11.99
CA ASN A 94 -21.26 16.55 -13.40
C ASN A 94 -20.09 16.15 -14.34
N SER A 95 -18.98 15.66 -13.79
CA SER A 95 -17.72 15.41 -14.49
C SER A 95 -17.32 13.93 -14.50
N PHE A 96 -17.55 13.20 -13.41
CA PHE A 96 -17.26 11.78 -13.28
C PHE A 96 -18.25 11.08 -12.36
N GLN A 97 -18.76 9.95 -12.83
CA GLN A 97 -19.64 9.05 -12.10
C GLN A 97 -19.27 7.62 -12.48
N GLN A 98 -19.35 6.69 -11.53
CA GLN A 98 -19.09 5.28 -11.82
C GLN A 98 -19.97 4.39 -10.95
N THR A 99 -20.37 3.25 -11.52
CA THR A 99 -20.96 2.13 -10.78
C THR A 99 -19.88 1.08 -10.59
N TYR A 100 -19.64 0.67 -9.34
CA TYR A 100 -18.59 -0.28 -8.96
C TYR A 100 -17.18 0.18 -9.30
N GLY A 101 -16.20 -0.64 -8.93
CA GLY A 101 -14.79 -0.39 -9.14
C GLY A 101 -14.05 -0.09 -7.84
N TYR A 102 -12.78 0.22 -8.00
CA TYR A 102 -11.92 0.61 -6.90
C TYR A 102 -11.74 2.12 -6.90
N PHE A 103 -11.91 2.76 -5.76
CA PHE A 103 -11.75 4.20 -5.55
C PHE A 103 -10.69 4.41 -4.48
N GLU A 104 -9.78 5.34 -4.68
CA GLU A 104 -8.76 5.66 -3.68
C GLU A 104 -8.44 7.14 -3.63
N MET A 105 -8.01 7.59 -2.46
CA MET A 105 -7.47 8.91 -2.21
C MET A 105 -6.21 8.79 -1.36
N ARG A 106 -5.12 9.44 -1.77
CA ARG A 106 -3.94 9.60 -0.92
C ARG A 106 -3.99 10.95 -0.22
N ALA A 107 -4.03 10.97 1.11
CA ALA A 107 -4.20 12.20 1.88
C ALA A 107 -3.50 12.18 3.25
N ASP A 108 -3.12 13.37 3.72
CA ASP A 108 -2.70 13.71 5.08
C ASP A 108 -3.88 14.41 5.78
N LEU A 109 -4.46 13.75 6.78
CA LEU A 109 -5.72 14.17 7.42
C LEU A 109 -5.45 15.09 8.62
N SER A 110 -6.40 15.96 8.94
CA SER A 110 -6.21 16.99 9.97
C SER A 110 -6.30 16.42 11.40
N GLU A 111 -5.20 16.46 12.15
CA GLU A 111 -5.19 16.17 13.61
C GLU A 111 -5.67 17.34 14.49
N VAL A 112 -6.12 18.45 13.92
CA VAL A 112 -6.63 19.57 14.71
C VAL A 112 -7.93 19.17 15.39
N LYS A 113 -8.02 19.40 16.71
CA LYS A 113 -9.25 19.14 17.48
C LYS A 113 -10.46 19.78 16.81
N GLY A 114 -11.49 18.96 16.59
CA GLY A 114 -12.73 19.38 15.94
C GLY A 114 -12.64 19.46 14.42
N ALA A 115 -11.57 18.99 13.78
CA ALA A 115 -11.57 18.68 12.35
C ALA A 115 -12.39 17.42 12.07
N TRP A 116 -13.01 17.37 10.89
CA TRP A 116 -13.71 16.21 10.35
C TRP A 116 -13.38 16.05 8.86
N ASP A 117 -12.36 15.27 8.54
CA ASP A 117 -11.95 14.97 7.17
C ASP A 117 -12.80 13.83 6.60
N ALA A 118 -13.18 13.89 5.32
CA ALA A 118 -13.95 12.81 4.69
C ALA A 118 -13.66 12.63 3.19
N PHE A 119 -13.70 11.38 2.72
CA PHE A 119 -13.72 10.99 1.31
C PHE A 119 -14.73 9.87 1.10
N TRP A 120 -15.69 10.11 0.20
CA TRP A 120 -16.95 9.39 0.18
C TRP A 120 -17.66 9.47 -1.18
N LEU A 121 -18.65 8.61 -1.39
CA LEU A 121 -19.45 8.54 -2.62
C LEU A 121 -20.95 8.74 -2.35
N LEU A 122 -21.64 9.44 -3.25
CA LEU A 122 -23.11 9.60 -3.23
C LEU A 122 -23.75 9.21 -4.56
N PRO A 123 -25.00 8.71 -4.55
CA PRO A 123 -25.78 8.53 -5.77
C PRO A 123 -26.10 9.86 -6.43
N VAL A 124 -26.08 9.86 -7.76
CA VAL A 124 -26.34 11.04 -8.61
C VAL A 124 -27.70 11.69 -8.31
N GLU A 125 -28.69 10.89 -7.90
CA GLU A 125 -30.06 11.31 -7.65
C GLU A 125 -30.33 11.91 -6.27
N GLN A 126 -29.34 11.94 -5.37
CA GLN A 126 -29.55 12.27 -3.94
C GLN A 126 -29.12 13.67 -3.50
N ILE A 127 -28.41 14.44 -4.33
CA ILE A 127 -28.16 15.86 -4.02
C ILE A 127 -29.50 16.59 -3.85
N ASN A 128 -29.77 17.08 -2.63
CA ASN A 128 -30.97 17.80 -2.16
C ASN A 128 -32.17 16.95 -1.66
N LYS A 129 -32.03 15.64 -1.49
CA LYS A 129 -33.02 14.85 -0.74
C LYS A 129 -32.60 14.82 0.73
N GLY A 130 -33.33 15.47 1.63
CA GLY A 130 -32.97 15.48 3.06
C GLY A 130 -32.91 14.06 3.65
N LYS A 131 -32.26 13.91 4.82
CA LYS A 131 -32.03 12.62 5.53
C LYS A 131 -33.26 11.71 5.70
N ASN A 132 -34.48 12.24 5.54
CA ASN A 132 -35.73 11.54 5.80
C ASN A 132 -36.27 10.68 4.63
N ASP A 133 -35.67 10.75 3.43
CA ASP A 133 -36.21 10.09 2.22
C ASP A 133 -35.41 8.84 1.78
N GLY A 134 -34.62 8.24 2.69
CA GLY A 134 -33.75 7.12 2.39
C GLY A 134 -32.45 7.60 1.76
N TRP A 135 -31.43 7.77 2.61
CA TRP A 135 -30.12 8.29 2.22
C TRP A 135 -29.13 7.15 1.97
N GLN A 136 -28.35 7.24 0.90
CA GLN A 136 -27.36 6.25 0.51
C GLN A 136 -26.01 6.94 0.42
N GLU A 137 -25.02 6.41 1.12
CA GLU A 137 -23.69 6.99 1.18
C GLU A 137 -22.65 5.89 1.45
N LEU A 138 -21.50 6.00 0.80
CA LEU A 138 -20.34 5.13 1.02
C LEU A 138 -19.16 5.98 1.47
N ASP A 139 -18.83 5.89 2.75
CA ASP A 139 -17.72 6.62 3.35
C ASP A 139 -16.47 5.76 3.34
N ILE A 140 -15.55 6.10 2.43
CA ILE A 140 -14.28 5.39 2.25
C ILE A 140 -13.35 5.68 3.42
N VAL A 141 -13.39 6.93 3.91
CA VAL A 141 -12.70 7.37 5.12
C VAL A 141 -13.41 8.59 5.71
N GLU A 142 -13.62 8.56 7.02
CA GLU A 142 -13.91 9.73 7.87
C GLU A 142 -12.90 9.79 9.02
N HIS A 143 -12.42 10.96 9.38
CA HIS A 143 -11.47 11.14 10.48
C HIS A 143 -11.83 12.33 11.36
N TYR A 144 -11.78 12.14 12.68
CA TYR A 144 -11.95 13.22 13.65
C TYR A 144 -10.61 13.61 14.27
N GLY A 145 -10.15 14.84 14.05
CA GLY A 145 -8.80 15.26 14.49
C GLY A 145 -8.54 15.19 16.00
N ALA A 146 -9.58 15.17 16.84
CA ALA A 146 -9.45 14.99 18.29
C ALA A 146 -9.21 13.52 18.72
N ASN A 147 -9.37 12.58 17.79
CA ASN A 147 -9.25 11.15 18.01
C ASN A 147 -8.30 10.56 16.95
N PRO A 148 -6.98 10.57 17.17
CA PRO A 148 -5.99 10.04 16.21
C PRO A 148 -6.09 8.52 16.00
N ALA A 149 -6.97 7.83 16.74
CA ALA A 149 -7.33 6.42 16.52
C ALA A 149 -8.70 6.25 15.82
N GLY A 150 -9.36 7.35 15.44
CA GLY A 150 -10.73 7.38 14.96
C GLY A 150 -10.81 7.64 13.46
N VAL A 151 -10.40 6.65 12.66
CA VAL A 151 -10.75 6.59 11.25
C VAL A 151 -11.96 5.66 11.10
N TYR A 152 -13.03 6.16 10.48
CA TYR A 152 -14.31 5.49 10.33
C TYR A 152 -14.65 5.26 8.87
N ARG A 153 -15.47 4.24 8.63
CA ARG A 153 -15.90 3.80 7.31
C ARG A 153 -17.35 3.37 7.44
N TRP A 154 -18.21 3.91 6.60
CA TRP A 154 -19.64 3.79 6.74
C TRP A 154 -20.31 3.39 5.43
N ILE A 155 -21.43 2.69 5.57
CA ILE A 155 -22.32 2.33 4.50
C ILE A 155 -23.71 2.71 4.99
N HIS A 156 -24.21 3.86 4.54
CA HIS A 156 -25.56 4.32 4.88
C HIS A 156 -26.53 3.80 3.83
N THR A 157 -27.61 3.14 4.24
CA THR A 157 -28.59 2.53 3.32
C THR A 157 -29.99 3.01 3.63
N THR A 158 -30.90 2.98 2.65
CA THR A 158 -32.28 3.44 2.86
C THR A 158 -33.04 2.62 3.91
N ASP A 159 -32.65 1.37 4.12
CA ASP A 159 -33.29 0.43 5.04
C ASP A 159 -32.87 0.63 6.52
N TYR A 160 -31.77 1.35 6.77
CA TYR A 160 -31.09 1.39 8.07
C TYR A 160 -31.21 2.73 8.84
N HIS A 161 -31.75 3.79 8.21
CA HIS A 161 -31.92 5.12 8.85
C HIS A 161 -32.88 5.18 10.05
N ALA A 162 -33.43 4.05 10.50
CA ALA A 162 -34.21 3.96 11.73
C ALA A 162 -33.36 3.62 12.98
N ASP A 163 -32.10 3.18 12.84
CA ASP A 163 -31.21 2.86 13.96
C ASP A 163 -29.74 3.21 13.63
N PRO A 164 -29.21 4.33 14.15
CA PRO A 164 -27.85 4.79 13.86
C PRO A 164 -26.73 3.84 14.35
N ASN A 165 -27.05 2.79 15.13
CA ASN A 165 -26.08 1.76 15.53
C ASN A 165 -26.01 0.59 14.55
N LYS A 166 -26.82 0.60 13.51
CA LYS A 166 -26.86 -0.48 12.53
C LYS A 166 -26.14 -0.16 11.22
N ASP A 167 -25.73 1.09 11.02
CA ASP A 167 -24.79 1.42 9.94
C ASP A 167 -23.52 0.59 10.15
N LEU A 168 -23.06 -0.06 9.08
CA LEU A 168 -21.98 -1.04 9.17
C LEU A 168 -20.64 -0.32 9.33
N GLN A 169 -20.14 -0.30 10.57
CA GLN A 169 -18.80 0.18 10.87
C GLN A 169 -17.77 -0.94 10.61
N VAL A 170 -16.69 -0.57 9.92
CA VAL A 170 -15.46 -1.37 9.85
C VAL A 170 -14.36 -0.59 10.54
N TYR A 171 -13.74 -1.21 11.56
CA TYR A 171 -12.65 -0.62 12.34
C TYR A 171 -11.33 -1.32 12.05
N SER A 172 -10.32 -0.51 11.77
CA SER A 172 -8.90 -0.71 12.09
C SER A 172 -8.25 0.67 11.88
N GLU A 173 -7.35 1.19 12.71
CA GLU A 173 -6.10 0.58 13.18
C GLU A 173 -5.51 1.31 14.44
N ASP A 174 -4.21 1.09 14.71
CA ASP A 174 -3.36 1.50 15.84
C ASP A 174 -3.18 3.03 16.04
N LYS A 175 -2.67 3.44 17.20
CA LYS A 175 -2.36 4.86 17.47
C LYS A 175 -1.22 5.35 16.55
N ASN A 176 -1.48 6.40 15.77
CA ASN A 176 -0.56 7.23 14.94
C ASN A 176 -0.71 7.13 13.40
N GLN A 177 -1.79 6.54 12.88
CA GLN A 177 -1.97 6.27 11.44
C GLN A 177 -2.71 7.36 10.61
N SER A 178 -3.01 8.52 11.19
CA SER A 178 -3.53 9.68 10.45
C SER A 178 -2.48 10.75 10.13
N GLN A 179 -1.23 10.55 10.55
CA GLN A 179 -0.13 11.50 10.32
C GLN A 179 0.61 11.24 9.01
N GLY A 180 0.61 12.22 8.13
CA GLY A 180 1.28 12.10 6.84
C GLY A 180 0.38 11.43 5.80
N PHE A 181 0.92 11.29 4.60
CA PHE A 181 0.14 10.84 3.45
C PHE A 181 -0.07 9.32 3.45
N HIS A 182 -1.33 8.91 3.60
CA HIS A 182 -1.79 7.54 3.50
C HIS A 182 -2.84 7.39 2.42
N THR A 183 -3.01 6.18 1.88
CA THR A 183 -3.96 5.86 0.81
C THR A 183 -5.19 5.19 1.39
N TYR A 184 -6.35 5.82 1.25
CA TYR A 184 -7.64 5.31 1.69
C TYR A 184 -8.40 4.79 0.48
N GLY A 185 -8.79 3.52 0.49
CA GLY A 185 -9.35 2.84 -0.68
C GLY A 185 -10.65 2.08 -0.41
N MET A 186 -11.44 1.86 -1.45
CA MET A 186 -12.63 1.01 -1.42
C MET A 186 -12.82 0.29 -2.75
N ASP A 187 -12.96 -1.03 -2.71
CA ASP A 187 -13.36 -1.87 -3.83
C ASP A 187 -14.83 -2.24 -3.69
N TRP A 188 -15.66 -1.66 -4.54
CA TRP A 188 -17.11 -1.86 -4.54
C TRP A 188 -17.52 -2.61 -5.79
N ASN A 189 -18.23 -3.73 -5.62
CA ASN A 189 -18.81 -4.49 -6.71
C ASN A 189 -20.26 -4.89 -6.40
N ALA A 190 -20.89 -5.66 -7.27
CA ALA A 190 -22.30 -6.07 -7.10
C ALA A 190 -22.55 -6.91 -5.83
N ASP A 191 -21.54 -7.62 -5.33
CA ASP A 191 -21.69 -8.56 -4.22
C ASP A 191 -21.11 -8.01 -2.92
N THR A 192 -20.00 -7.26 -2.99
CA THR A 192 -19.25 -6.81 -1.82
C THR A 192 -18.71 -5.38 -1.94
N ILE A 193 -18.57 -4.73 -0.79
CA ILE A 193 -17.78 -3.52 -0.55
C ILE A 193 -16.62 -3.89 0.38
N SER A 194 -15.40 -3.66 -0.06
CA SER A 194 -14.17 -3.92 0.69
C SER A 194 -13.39 -2.63 0.88
N PHE A 195 -12.99 -2.31 2.09
CA PHE A 195 -12.24 -1.09 2.40
C PHE A 195 -10.75 -1.36 2.58
N TYR A 196 -9.91 -0.41 2.19
CA TYR A 196 -8.47 -0.53 2.21
C TYR A 196 -7.80 0.69 2.86
N TYR A 197 -6.63 0.46 3.46
CA TYR A 197 -5.73 1.50 3.97
C TYR A 197 -4.30 1.12 3.58
N ASP A 198 -3.59 2.02 2.89
CA ASP A 198 -2.28 1.79 2.26
C ASP A 198 -2.17 0.50 1.43
N GLY A 199 -3.33 0.02 0.95
CA GLY A 199 -3.47 -1.22 0.19
C GLY A 199 -3.77 -2.47 1.03
N GLN A 200 -3.71 -2.40 2.36
CA GLN A 200 -4.15 -3.46 3.26
C GLN A 200 -5.68 -3.48 3.34
N LEU A 201 -6.30 -4.67 3.32
CA LEU A 201 -7.74 -4.83 3.48
C LEU A 201 -8.15 -4.61 4.95
N MET A 202 -9.04 -3.64 5.19
CA MET A 202 -9.57 -3.30 6.52
C MET A 202 -10.82 -4.12 6.85
N GLY A 203 -11.58 -4.50 5.83
CA GLY A 203 -12.73 -5.38 5.99
C GLY A 203 -13.68 -5.33 4.81
N THR A 204 -14.52 -6.36 4.72
CA THR A 204 -15.49 -6.56 3.64
C THR A 204 -16.91 -6.67 4.19
N ARG A 205 -17.87 -6.10 3.46
CA ARG A 205 -19.31 -6.18 3.71
C ARG A 205 -20.04 -6.56 2.42
N PRO A 206 -21.20 -7.22 2.50
CA PRO A 206 -22.06 -7.38 1.33
C PRO A 206 -22.52 -6.03 0.80
N THR A 207 -22.60 -5.87 -0.53
CA THR A 207 -23.19 -4.67 -1.14
C THR A 207 -24.68 -4.65 -0.84
N PRO A 208 -25.20 -3.58 -0.21
CA PRO A 208 -26.64 -3.44 0.04
C PRO A 208 -27.45 -3.44 -1.26
N SER A 209 -28.67 -3.97 -1.21
CA SER A 209 -29.54 -4.12 -2.39
C SER A 209 -29.92 -2.80 -3.07
N ASP A 210 -29.73 -1.69 -2.38
CA ASP A 210 -30.02 -0.34 -2.85
C ASP A 210 -28.74 0.39 -3.32
N MET A 211 -27.56 -0.25 -3.23
CA MET A 211 -26.23 0.28 -3.59
C MET A 211 -25.69 -0.30 -4.92
N HIS A 212 -26.45 -0.10 -6.00
CA HIS A 212 -26.10 -0.62 -7.34
C HIS A 212 -26.17 0.43 -8.46
N GLY A 213 -26.46 1.70 -8.14
CA GLY A 213 -26.53 2.82 -9.08
C GLY A 213 -25.18 3.52 -9.31
N PRO A 214 -25.08 4.46 -10.26
CA PRO A 214 -23.87 5.29 -10.41
C PRO A 214 -23.74 6.25 -9.22
N MET A 215 -22.51 6.36 -8.71
CA MET A 215 -22.14 7.30 -7.66
C MET A 215 -21.05 8.26 -8.15
N TYR A 216 -20.99 9.44 -7.55
CA TYR A 216 -19.94 10.43 -7.80
C TYR A 216 -19.10 10.64 -6.54
N ILE A 217 -17.88 11.14 -6.72
CA ILE A 217 -16.89 11.28 -5.66
C ILE A 217 -17.08 12.61 -4.92
N LEU A 218 -16.88 12.60 -3.60
CA LEU A 218 -16.81 13.76 -2.72
C LEU A 218 -15.58 13.70 -1.83
N ALA A 219 -14.99 14.86 -1.55
CA ALA A 219 -13.97 15.02 -0.50
C ALA A 219 -14.16 16.36 0.22
N ASN A 220 -14.05 16.38 1.54
CA ASN A 220 -14.21 17.60 2.34
C ASN A 220 -13.46 17.60 3.65
N LEU A 221 -13.32 18.81 4.18
CA LEU A 221 -12.93 19.07 5.57
C LEU A 221 -14.09 19.83 6.24
N ALA A 222 -14.83 19.16 7.12
CA ALA A 222 -15.79 19.80 8.01
C ALA A 222 -15.13 20.12 9.37
N THR A 223 -15.89 20.76 10.26
CA THR A 223 -15.47 21.01 11.63
C THR A 223 -16.57 20.58 12.60
N GLN A 224 -16.24 20.51 13.88
CA GLN A 224 -17.18 20.20 14.94
C GLN A 224 -17.34 21.43 15.83
N SER A 225 -18.46 21.47 16.56
CA SER A 225 -18.79 22.60 17.44
C SER A 225 -17.75 22.88 18.53
N ASP A 226 -16.87 21.92 18.82
CA ASP A 226 -15.80 22.01 19.81
C ASP A 226 -14.42 22.34 19.22
N ALA A 227 -14.33 22.69 17.94
CA ALA A 227 -13.10 23.07 17.27
C ALA A 227 -12.44 24.31 17.90
N ASP A 228 -11.12 24.25 18.10
CA ASP A 228 -10.35 25.32 18.75
C ASP A 228 -10.03 26.46 17.76
N LYS A 229 -10.72 27.60 17.94
CA LYS A 229 -10.55 28.79 17.11
C LYS A 229 -9.26 29.56 17.35
N SER A 230 -8.52 29.23 18.41
CA SER A 230 -7.25 29.87 18.78
C SER A 230 -6.02 29.07 18.36
N GLY A 231 -6.23 27.81 17.97
CA GLY A 231 -5.20 26.90 17.48
C GLY A 231 -4.86 27.07 15.99
N PRO A 232 -3.98 26.21 15.45
CA PRO A 232 -3.73 26.16 14.01
C PRO A 232 -5.02 25.81 13.25
N ALA A 233 -5.15 26.35 12.03
CA ALA A 233 -6.29 26.04 11.17
C ALA A 233 -6.29 24.54 10.80
N PRO A 234 -7.44 23.84 10.88
CA PRO A 234 -7.58 22.49 10.33
C PRO A 234 -7.22 22.46 8.84
N GLN A 235 -6.47 21.44 8.42
CA GLN A 235 -6.04 21.25 7.04
C GLN A 235 -6.07 19.78 6.64
N MET A 236 -6.79 19.48 5.57
CA MET A 236 -6.73 18.20 4.87
C MET A 236 -5.88 18.40 3.62
N LYS A 237 -4.85 17.57 3.40
CA LYS A 237 -4.05 17.62 2.17
C LYS A 237 -4.26 16.36 1.38
N ILE A 238 -4.57 16.48 0.10
CA ILE A 238 -4.90 15.39 -0.81
C ILE A 238 -3.87 15.41 -1.93
N ASP A 239 -3.11 14.33 -2.05
CA ASP A 239 -2.10 14.13 -3.10
C ASP A 239 -2.78 13.73 -4.41
N TYR A 240 -3.60 12.68 -4.39
CA TYR A 240 -4.38 12.26 -5.55
C TYR A 240 -5.72 11.65 -5.17
N ILE A 241 -6.64 11.65 -6.13
CA ILE A 241 -7.86 10.82 -6.12
C ILE A 241 -7.92 10.02 -7.42
N ARG A 242 -8.11 8.71 -7.32
CA ARG A 242 -8.20 7.80 -8.46
C ARG A 242 -9.43 6.90 -8.36
N ALA A 243 -9.97 6.53 -9.50
CA ALA A 243 -10.96 5.47 -9.61
C ALA A 243 -10.61 4.54 -10.78
N TYR A 244 -10.94 3.27 -10.61
CA TYR A 244 -10.64 2.20 -11.54
C TYR A 244 -11.88 1.33 -11.72
N ALA A 245 -12.14 0.88 -12.94
CA ALA A 245 -13.17 -0.12 -13.21
C ALA A 245 -12.53 -1.51 -13.35
N LYS A 246 -13.17 -2.55 -12.82
CA LYS A 246 -12.70 -3.92 -12.99
C LYS A 246 -12.86 -4.38 -14.45
N ASP A 247 -11.80 -4.94 -15.04
CA ASP A 247 -11.80 -5.57 -16.35
C ASP A 247 -12.70 -6.80 -16.31
N ALA A 248 -13.97 -6.62 -16.71
CA ALA A 248 -14.84 -7.74 -17.01
C ALA A 248 -14.32 -8.38 -18.30
N GLY A 249 -13.77 -9.60 -18.21
CA GLY A 249 -13.36 -10.39 -19.37
C GLY A 249 -14.51 -10.58 -20.38
N GLY A 250 -14.67 -9.62 -21.28
CA GLY A 250 -15.76 -9.52 -22.25
C GLY A 250 -16.92 -8.63 -21.79
N GLY A 251 -16.80 -7.32 -22.05
CA GLY A 251 -17.90 -6.35 -21.99
C GLY A 251 -17.56 -5.16 -21.10
N THR A 252 -17.25 -4.02 -21.72
CA THR A 252 -17.09 -2.74 -21.03
C THR A 252 -18.36 -2.44 -20.22
N PRO A 253 -18.28 -2.21 -18.89
CA PRO A 253 -19.38 -1.62 -18.16
C PRO A 253 -19.71 -0.24 -18.79
N PRO A 254 -20.99 0.18 -18.81
CA PRO A 254 -21.37 1.41 -19.48
C PRO A 254 -20.83 2.61 -18.69
N VAL A 255 -19.74 3.20 -19.17
CA VAL A 255 -19.34 4.56 -18.80
C VAL A 255 -20.28 5.50 -19.54
N SER A 256 -21.20 6.17 -18.84
CA SER A 256 -22.04 7.20 -19.46
C SER A 256 -21.27 8.51 -19.59
N SER A 257 -20.73 8.77 -20.77
CA SER A 257 -20.18 10.09 -21.13
C SER A 257 -21.31 11.11 -21.38
N PRO A 258 -21.23 12.36 -20.89
CA PRO A 258 -22.12 13.45 -21.29
C PRO A 258 -21.98 13.80 -22.79
N PRO A 259 -22.98 14.46 -23.40
CA PRO A 259 -23.06 14.60 -24.85
C PRO A 259 -21.92 15.47 -25.42
N ALA A 260 -21.39 14.99 -26.54
CA ALA A 260 -20.35 15.64 -27.32
C ALA A 260 -20.78 17.00 -27.87
N SER A 261 -19.88 17.98 -27.77
CA SER A 261 -19.86 19.12 -28.68
C SER A 261 -18.43 19.49 -29.06
N SER A 262 -17.90 18.84 -30.10
CA SER A 262 -17.03 19.44 -31.12
C SER A 262 -16.84 18.49 -32.31
N PRO A 263 -16.90 18.97 -33.57
CA PRO A 263 -16.84 18.12 -34.75
C PRO A 263 -15.41 17.62 -35.04
N PRO A 264 -15.26 16.54 -35.84
CA PRO A 264 -13.96 15.91 -36.07
C PRO A 264 -13.12 16.70 -37.08
N VAL A 265 -11.85 16.92 -36.75
CA VAL A 265 -10.85 17.36 -37.72
C VAL A 265 -10.26 16.12 -38.39
N THR A 266 -10.44 16.01 -39.70
CA THR A 266 -9.77 15.02 -40.55
C THR A 266 -8.66 15.72 -41.32
N SER A 267 -7.41 15.32 -41.08
CA SER A 267 -6.28 15.29 -42.04
C SER A 267 -5.05 14.70 -41.34
N PRO A 268 -4.28 13.78 -41.96
CA PRO A 268 -3.07 13.25 -41.36
C PRO A 268 -1.95 14.29 -41.48
N THR A 269 -1.58 14.91 -40.37
CA THR A 269 -0.37 15.72 -40.26
C THR A 269 0.86 14.80 -40.29
N PRO A 270 1.98 15.21 -40.92
CA PRO A 270 3.24 14.48 -40.85
C PRO A 270 3.68 14.27 -39.41
N VAL A 271 4.29 13.12 -39.11
CA VAL A 271 4.93 12.85 -37.80
C VAL A 271 6.06 13.86 -37.63
N GLU A 272 5.85 14.87 -36.79
CA GLU A 272 6.90 15.79 -36.37
C GLU A 272 7.91 15.01 -35.54
N THR A 273 9.13 14.86 -36.07
CA THR A 273 10.27 14.26 -35.36
C THR A 273 11.02 15.34 -34.59
N GLY A 274 11.32 15.13 -33.31
CA GLY A 274 12.17 16.02 -32.52
C GLY A 274 11.43 17.17 -31.85
N LYS A 275 10.58 16.86 -30.87
CA LYS A 275 9.79 17.77 -30.07
C LYS A 275 10.50 18.12 -28.76
N THR A 276 10.28 19.35 -28.30
CA THR A 276 10.53 19.70 -26.90
C THR A 276 9.20 19.73 -26.16
N LEU A 277 9.05 18.87 -25.17
CA LEU A 277 7.93 18.86 -24.24
C LEU A 277 8.44 19.36 -22.90
N THR A 278 7.76 20.37 -22.35
CA THR A 278 7.99 20.84 -20.99
C THR A 278 6.72 20.61 -20.21
N GLY A 279 6.84 19.86 -19.12
CA GLY A 279 5.85 19.70 -18.09
C GLY A 279 5.66 20.99 -17.31
N THR A 280 5.19 20.83 -16.09
CA THR A 280 4.79 21.88 -15.19
C THR A 280 5.53 21.69 -13.88
N ALA A 281 5.35 22.58 -12.89
CA ALA A 281 6.01 22.40 -11.59
C ALA A 281 5.34 21.28 -10.73
N LYS A 282 4.74 20.27 -11.35
CA LYS A 282 4.01 19.18 -10.70
C LYS A 282 4.20 17.88 -11.49
N SER A 283 3.85 16.75 -10.87
CA SER A 283 4.00 15.41 -11.47
C SER A 283 3.27 15.27 -12.81
N ASP A 284 3.99 15.02 -13.89
CA ASP A 284 3.48 14.94 -15.24
C ASP A 284 3.75 13.57 -15.87
N VAL A 285 2.94 13.20 -16.86
CA VAL A 285 3.28 12.13 -17.80
C VAL A 285 3.57 12.77 -19.15
N LEU A 286 4.85 12.78 -19.54
CA LEU A 286 5.31 13.35 -20.80
C LEU A 286 5.61 12.22 -21.78
N THR A 287 4.95 12.25 -22.94
CA THR A 287 5.16 11.25 -24.00
C THR A 287 5.68 11.93 -25.26
N GLY A 288 6.88 11.56 -25.66
CA GLY A 288 7.50 11.93 -26.91
C GLY A 288 6.92 11.16 -28.10
N THR A 289 7.66 11.18 -29.19
CA THR A 289 7.33 10.67 -30.52
C THR A 289 8.51 9.85 -31.05
N ASP A 290 8.42 9.41 -32.31
CA ASP A 290 9.63 8.95 -32.99
C ASP A 290 10.53 10.16 -33.34
N GLY A 291 11.83 10.05 -33.11
CA GLY A 291 12.83 11.10 -33.31
C GLY A 291 13.50 11.52 -32.00
N ASN A 292 14.49 12.43 -32.08
CA ASN A 292 15.25 12.87 -30.91
C ASN A 292 14.50 13.98 -30.16
N ASP A 293 13.77 13.62 -29.12
CA ASP A 293 12.94 14.51 -28.34
C ASP A 293 13.66 15.04 -27.09
N ARG A 294 13.14 16.13 -26.54
CA ARG A 294 13.57 16.68 -25.24
C ARG A 294 12.37 16.82 -24.33
N LEU A 295 12.32 16.03 -23.27
CA LEU A 295 11.28 16.07 -22.25
C LEU A 295 11.87 16.73 -20.99
N VAL A 296 11.15 17.69 -20.43
CA VAL A 296 11.55 18.45 -19.24
C VAL A 296 10.41 18.42 -18.23
N GLY A 297 10.57 17.72 -17.12
CA GLY A 297 9.59 17.58 -16.05
C GLY A 297 9.37 18.87 -15.28
N LEU A 298 10.45 19.47 -14.77
CA LEU A 298 10.53 20.65 -13.87
C LEU A 298 10.47 20.28 -12.38
N ASP A 299 9.36 20.51 -11.68
CA ASP A 299 9.19 20.09 -10.28
C ASP A 299 8.09 19.01 -10.27
N GLY A 300 8.04 18.13 -9.26
CA GLY A 300 7.08 17.02 -9.22
C GLY A 300 7.75 15.68 -9.49
N SER A 301 6.98 14.60 -9.37
CA SER A 301 7.42 13.23 -9.67
C SER A 301 6.92 12.84 -11.05
N ASP A 302 7.74 13.05 -12.07
CA ASP A 302 7.35 12.95 -13.46
C ASP A 302 7.59 11.56 -14.04
N THR A 303 6.81 11.17 -15.05
CA THR A 303 7.07 10.00 -15.90
C THR A 303 7.34 10.46 -17.32
N LEU A 304 8.56 10.25 -17.80
CA LEU A 304 9.02 10.68 -19.11
C LEU A 304 9.19 9.45 -20.03
N ILE A 305 8.41 9.40 -21.09
CA ILE A 305 8.41 8.36 -22.12
C ILE A 305 8.96 8.98 -23.40
N GLY A 306 10.24 8.76 -23.70
CA GLY A 306 10.90 9.35 -24.88
C GLY A 306 10.33 8.82 -26.20
N GLY A 307 10.26 7.49 -26.32
CA GLY A 307 9.90 6.83 -27.57
C GLY A 307 11.16 6.31 -28.27
N LYS A 308 11.14 6.28 -29.61
CA LYS A 308 12.31 5.88 -30.41
C LYS A 308 13.12 7.10 -30.76
N GLY A 309 14.40 7.12 -30.44
CA GLY A 309 15.26 8.25 -30.78
C GLY A 309 16.44 8.30 -29.84
N ALA A 310 17.27 9.33 -29.99
CA ALA A 310 18.22 9.70 -28.96
C ALA A 310 17.64 10.88 -28.19
N ASP A 311 16.95 10.59 -27.10
CA ASP A 311 16.14 11.54 -26.36
C ASP A 311 16.90 12.19 -25.20
N LYS A 312 16.41 13.35 -24.77
CA LYS A 312 16.89 14.03 -23.57
C LYS A 312 15.77 14.09 -22.54
N LEU A 313 15.91 13.32 -21.48
CA LEU A 313 14.93 13.16 -20.42
C LEU A 313 15.45 13.90 -19.17
N GLU A 314 14.87 15.06 -18.89
CA GLU A 314 15.21 15.91 -17.75
C GLU A 314 14.04 15.88 -16.77
N GLY A 315 14.10 15.14 -15.66
CA GLY A 315 13.02 15.08 -14.66
C GLY A 315 12.92 16.42 -13.93
N GLY A 316 13.78 16.62 -12.93
CA GLY A 316 14.00 17.93 -12.35
C GLY A 316 14.05 17.84 -10.82
N ASN A 317 13.10 18.44 -10.12
CA ASN A 317 12.95 18.30 -8.68
C ASN A 317 11.82 17.34 -8.36
N GLY A 318 12.11 16.22 -7.70
CA GLY A 318 11.10 15.28 -7.23
C GLY A 318 11.60 13.87 -7.42
N SER A 319 10.69 12.94 -7.72
CA SER A 319 11.02 11.52 -7.91
C SER A 319 10.63 11.13 -9.33
N ASP A 320 11.57 11.22 -10.25
CA ASP A 320 11.28 11.19 -11.69
C ASP A 320 11.61 9.83 -12.31
N THR A 321 10.80 9.41 -13.27
CA THR A 321 10.87 8.10 -13.93
C THR A 321 11.10 8.24 -15.42
N ALA A 322 12.14 7.61 -15.95
CA ALA A 322 12.21 7.33 -17.39
C ALA A 322 11.55 5.97 -17.67
N SER A 323 10.54 5.97 -18.54
CA SER A 323 9.70 4.79 -18.78
C SER A 323 9.80 4.31 -20.23
N TYR A 324 10.09 3.01 -20.36
CA TYR A 324 10.15 2.25 -21.61
C TYR A 324 9.02 1.23 -21.72
N ALA A 325 7.96 1.37 -20.92
CA ALA A 325 6.83 0.43 -20.84
C ALA A 325 6.11 0.23 -22.19
N THR A 326 6.22 1.20 -23.11
CA THR A 326 5.62 1.13 -24.45
C THR A 326 6.56 0.61 -25.52
N ALA A 327 7.81 0.24 -25.18
CA ALA A 327 8.80 -0.23 -26.16
C ALA A 327 8.37 -1.56 -26.80
N ASP A 328 8.65 -1.68 -28.10
CA ASP A 328 8.28 -2.87 -28.89
C ASP A 328 9.27 -4.04 -28.77
N ALA A 329 10.34 -3.86 -28.00
CA ALA A 329 11.39 -4.85 -27.72
C ALA A 329 12.12 -4.50 -26.40
N GLY A 330 12.92 -5.45 -25.90
CA GLY A 330 13.74 -5.21 -24.71
C GLY A 330 14.78 -4.10 -24.90
N VAL A 331 14.99 -3.31 -23.87
CA VAL A 331 15.87 -2.16 -23.79
C VAL A 331 17.06 -2.42 -22.86
N THR A 332 18.11 -1.63 -23.05
CA THR A 332 19.11 -1.43 -22.00
C THR A 332 19.08 0.05 -21.66
N ALA A 333 18.79 0.41 -20.41
CA ALA A 333 18.76 1.79 -19.94
C ALA A 333 19.66 1.91 -18.71
N SER A 334 20.55 2.90 -18.71
CA SER A 334 21.53 3.13 -17.65
C SER A 334 21.58 4.59 -17.26
N LEU A 335 21.18 4.88 -16.02
CA LEU A 335 21.32 6.21 -15.41
C LEU A 335 22.80 6.52 -15.13
N ALA A 336 23.60 5.51 -14.78
CA ALA A 336 25.04 5.66 -14.54
C ALA A 336 25.87 5.92 -15.80
N ASP A 337 25.54 5.27 -16.92
CA ASP A 337 26.33 5.31 -18.15
C ASP A 337 25.45 5.19 -19.41
N ALA A 338 24.98 6.34 -19.88
CA ALA A 338 24.17 6.45 -21.10
C ALA A 338 24.81 5.83 -22.36
N SER A 339 26.13 5.58 -22.37
CA SER A 339 26.78 4.89 -23.51
C SER A 339 26.38 3.42 -23.63
N LYS A 340 25.82 2.83 -22.56
CA LYS A 340 25.29 1.46 -22.55
C LYS A 340 23.89 1.36 -23.14
N ASN A 341 23.20 2.48 -23.33
CA ASN A 341 21.79 2.45 -23.70
C ASN A 341 21.55 1.80 -25.08
N LYS A 342 20.49 0.98 -25.18
CA LYS A 342 20.12 0.21 -26.38
C LYS A 342 18.62 0.08 -26.51
N GLY A 343 18.16 -0.30 -27.71
CA GLY A 343 16.73 -0.39 -28.01
C GLY A 343 16.15 1.01 -28.14
N ASP A 344 14.96 1.23 -27.60
CA ASP A 344 14.34 2.55 -27.58
C ASP A 344 15.11 3.54 -26.71
N ALA A 345 15.92 3.08 -25.75
CA ALA A 345 16.81 3.94 -24.96
C ALA A 345 18.07 4.41 -25.74
N ALA A 346 18.31 3.91 -26.96
CA ALA A 346 19.60 4.07 -27.63
C ALA A 346 19.96 5.53 -27.94
N GLY A 347 20.92 6.07 -27.18
CA GLY A 347 21.37 7.46 -27.31
C GLY A 347 20.65 8.42 -26.37
N ASP A 348 19.71 7.93 -25.56
CA ASP A 348 19.05 8.71 -24.52
C ASP A 348 20.04 9.25 -23.50
N THR A 349 19.72 10.41 -22.95
CA THR A 349 20.45 11.03 -21.85
C THR A 349 19.49 11.42 -20.74
N TYR A 350 19.91 11.19 -19.49
CA TYR A 350 19.10 11.41 -18.30
C TYR A 350 19.70 12.53 -17.44
N SER A 351 18.83 13.36 -16.87
CA SER A 351 19.19 14.35 -15.85
C SER A 351 18.08 14.40 -14.82
N SER A 352 18.42 14.29 -13.52
CA SER A 352 17.43 14.23 -12.45
C SER A 352 16.33 13.20 -12.74
N ILE A 353 16.75 11.98 -13.04
CA ILE A 353 15.86 10.82 -13.13
C ILE A 353 16.31 9.87 -12.03
N GLU A 354 15.38 9.40 -11.22
CA GLU A 354 15.64 8.52 -10.10
C GLU A 354 15.12 7.10 -10.37
N HIS A 355 14.22 6.90 -11.34
CA HIS A 355 13.56 5.62 -11.56
C HIS A 355 13.60 5.18 -13.02
N LEU A 356 13.63 3.88 -13.24
CA LEU A 356 13.53 3.26 -14.56
C LEU A 356 12.37 2.26 -14.56
N THR A 357 11.53 2.35 -15.59
CA THR A 357 10.56 1.32 -15.94
C THR A 357 10.93 0.69 -17.28
N GLY A 358 11.09 -0.62 -17.31
CA GLY A 358 11.35 -1.42 -18.49
C GLY A 358 10.09 -1.65 -19.32
N SER A 359 10.23 -2.52 -20.31
CA SER A 359 9.23 -2.89 -21.29
C SER A 359 8.43 -4.13 -20.82
N ARG A 360 7.93 -4.91 -21.77
CA ARG A 360 7.29 -6.22 -21.51
C ARG A 360 8.16 -7.40 -21.98
N PHE A 361 9.44 -7.14 -22.20
CA PHE A 361 10.43 -8.05 -22.76
C PHE A 361 11.65 -8.11 -21.83
N ALA A 362 12.63 -8.95 -22.13
CA ALA A 362 13.85 -9.02 -21.33
C ALA A 362 14.66 -7.71 -21.44
N ASP A 363 14.74 -7.00 -20.33
CA ASP A 363 15.35 -5.68 -20.16
C ASP A 363 16.63 -5.73 -19.31
N VAL A 364 17.47 -4.72 -19.46
CA VAL A 364 18.62 -4.47 -18.57
C VAL A 364 18.53 -3.03 -18.07
N LEU A 365 18.17 -2.85 -16.80
CA LEU A 365 18.03 -1.55 -16.17
C LEU A 365 19.18 -1.35 -15.18
N GLU A 366 19.88 -0.22 -15.30
CA GLU A 366 20.97 0.16 -14.41
C GLU A 366 20.69 1.53 -13.80
N GLY A 367 20.61 1.58 -12.47
CA GLY A 367 20.53 2.79 -11.67
C GLY A 367 21.84 3.58 -11.66
N ASP A 368 21.96 4.50 -10.72
CA ASP A 368 23.15 5.30 -10.50
C ASP A 368 23.74 5.14 -9.09
N ALA A 369 24.14 6.23 -8.44
CA ALA A 369 24.70 6.22 -7.09
C ALA A 369 23.73 6.80 -6.04
N LYS A 370 22.50 7.11 -6.46
CA LYS A 370 21.39 7.54 -5.62
C LYS A 370 20.41 6.38 -5.46
N GLY A 371 19.44 6.53 -4.56
CA GLY A 371 18.36 5.55 -4.45
C GLY A 371 17.46 5.55 -5.68
N ASN A 372 17.35 4.39 -6.32
CA ASN A 372 16.57 4.18 -7.53
C ASN A 372 15.41 3.21 -7.32
N LEU A 373 14.36 3.36 -8.13
CA LEU A 373 13.31 2.34 -8.27
C LEU A 373 13.45 1.74 -9.66
N LEU A 374 13.71 0.43 -9.71
CA LEU A 374 13.87 -0.33 -10.93
C LEU A 374 12.71 -1.32 -11.07
N ASP A 375 11.87 -1.08 -12.06
CA ASP A 375 10.77 -1.94 -12.46
C ASP A 375 11.06 -2.48 -13.85
N GLY A 376 11.37 -3.77 -13.98
CA GLY A 376 11.62 -4.40 -15.29
C GLY A 376 10.38 -4.38 -16.19
N GLY A 377 9.19 -4.26 -15.60
CA GLY A 377 7.96 -4.69 -16.23
C GLY A 377 7.93 -6.22 -16.33
N ALA A 378 7.13 -6.73 -17.27
CA ALA A 378 7.13 -8.16 -17.53
C ALA A 378 8.37 -8.54 -18.32
N GLY A 379 8.99 -9.69 -18.07
CA GLY A 379 10.19 -10.04 -18.81
C GLY A 379 11.06 -10.97 -18.00
N ALA A 380 12.27 -11.27 -18.48
CA ALA A 380 13.28 -11.87 -17.60
C ALA A 380 14.39 -10.85 -17.53
N ASP A 381 14.34 -10.02 -16.51
CA ASP A 381 15.02 -8.73 -16.51
C ASP A 381 16.26 -8.74 -15.64
N ARG A 382 17.20 -7.86 -15.96
CA ARG A 382 18.39 -7.67 -15.15
C ARG A 382 18.35 -6.26 -14.56
N LEU A 383 18.14 -6.20 -13.25
CA LEU A 383 17.98 -4.94 -12.51
C LEU A 383 19.23 -4.69 -11.67
N ILE A 384 19.93 -3.59 -11.94
CA ILE A 384 21.23 -3.27 -11.36
C ILE A 384 21.12 -1.91 -10.65
N GLY A 385 20.99 -1.87 -9.32
CA GLY A 385 20.76 -0.61 -8.59
C GLY A 385 22.00 0.27 -8.59
N GLY A 386 23.11 -0.26 -8.09
CA GLY A 386 24.38 0.45 -8.04
C GLY A 386 24.75 0.80 -6.62
N ALA A 387 24.78 2.08 -6.29
CA ALA A 387 24.91 2.53 -4.90
C ALA A 387 23.72 3.43 -4.56
N GLY A 388 23.47 3.65 -3.27
CA GLY A 388 22.23 4.27 -2.82
C GLY A 388 21.30 3.22 -2.21
N ASN A 389 20.10 3.66 -1.83
CA ASN A 389 19.08 2.77 -1.29
C ASN A 389 18.08 2.47 -2.41
N ASP A 390 18.20 1.30 -3.01
CA ASP A 390 17.51 0.91 -4.22
C ASP A 390 16.28 0.04 -3.93
N THR A 391 15.30 0.11 -4.81
CA THR A 391 14.07 -0.67 -4.76
C THR A 391 13.84 -1.39 -6.08
N TYR A 392 13.69 -2.71 -6.00
CA TYR A 392 13.50 -3.59 -7.15
C TYR A 392 12.09 -4.17 -7.15
N ARG A 393 11.46 -4.21 -8.32
CA ARG A 393 10.25 -5.01 -8.54
C ARG A 393 10.62 -6.27 -9.30
N VAL A 394 10.32 -7.42 -8.71
CA VAL A 394 10.50 -8.73 -9.31
C VAL A 394 9.11 -9.32 -9.54
N ASP A 395 8.74 -9.49 -10.80
CA ASP A 395 7.43 -10.02 -11.19
C ASP A 395 7.52 -11.28 -12.06
N HIS A 396 8.73 -11.69 -12.39
CA HIS A 396 8.98 -12.88 -13.18
C HIS A 396 10.16 -13.68 -12.63
N ALA A 397 10.03 -15.02 -12.65
CA ALA A 397 11.01 -15.93 -12.06
C ALA A 397 12.39 -15.91 -12.75
N GLY A 398 12.49 -15.25 -13.91
CA GLY A 398 13.73 -15.03 -14.64
C GLY A 398 14.44 -13.73 -14.29
N ASP A 399 13.85 -12.88 -13.45
CA ASP A 399 14.45 -11.61 -13.05
C ASP A 399 15.68 -11.84 -12.19
N MET A 400 16.65 -10.95 -12.34
CA MET A 400 17.91 -11.00 -11.63
C MET A 400 18.27 -9.60 -11.13
N VAL A 401 18.12 -9.41 -9.83
CA VAL A 401 18.67 -8.26 -9.12
C VAL A 401 20.18 -8.39 -9.07
N VAL A 402 20.92 -7.28 -9.19
CA VAL A 402 22.37 -7.23 -9.09
C VAL A 402 22.76 -6.04 -8.23
N GLU A 403 23.40 -6.32 -7.10
CA GLU A 403 23.83 -5.30 -6.16
C GLU A 403 25.34 -5.13 -6.08
N ALA A 404 25.77 -3.92 -5.72
CA ALA A 404 27.15 -3.67 -5.34
C ALA A 404 27.33 -3.78 -3.82
N ALA A 405 28.48 -4.29 -3.38
CA ALA A 405 28.78 -4.34 -1.96
C ALA A 405 28.81 -2.92 -1.34
N LYS A 406 28.11 -2.73 -0.22
CA LYS A 406 27.93 -1.49 0.52
C LYS A 406 27.20 -0.43 -0.30
N GLY A 407 26.22 -0.86 -1.10
CA GLY A 407 25.35 -0.03 -1.95
C GLY A 407 24.49 0.91 -1.12
N GLY A 408 23.75 0.39 -0.15
CA GLY A 408 22.97 1.19 0.78
C GLY A 408 22.07 0.31 1.63
N TRP A 409 20.78 0.64 1.68
CA TRP A 409 19.74 -0.21 2.24
C TRP A 409 18.73 -0.51 1.14
N ASP A 410 18.76 -1.74 0.65
CA ASP A 410 18.14 -2.14 -0.60
C ASP A 410 16.95 -3.07 -0.36
N THR A 411 15.92 -2.93 -1.19
CA THR A 411 14.65 -3.64 -1.02
C THR A 411 14.19 -4.30 -2.31
N VAL A 412 13.86 -5.59 -2.24
CA VAL A 412 13.19 -6.33 -3.31
C VAL A 412 11.72 -6.52 -2.96
N PHE A 413 10.82 -6.08 -3.85
CA PHE A 413 9.40 -6.44 -3.83
C PHE A 413 9.14 -7.52 -4.87
N ALA A 414 8.76 -8.71 -4.42
CA ALA A 414 8.51 -9.88 -5.27
C ALA A 414 7.02 -10.22 -5.32
N SER A 415 6.47 -10.38 -6.52
CA SER A 415 5.13 -10.94 -6.74
C SER A 415 5.15 -12.41 -7.18
N VAL A 416 6.35 -12.99 -7.30
CA VAL A 416 6.62 -14.40 -7.63
C VAL A 416 7.69 -14.95 -6.70
N ASP A 417 7.77 -16.28 -6.57
CA ASP A 417 8.82 -16.92 -5.78
C ASP A 417 10.21 -16.38 -6.15
N TYR A 418 10.98 -15.96 -5.13
CA TYR A 418 12.26 -15.32 -5.34
C TYR A 418 13.28 -15.68 -4.27
N ALA A 419 14.52 -15.87 -4.72
CA ALA A 419 15.66 -16.19 -3.87
C ALA A 419 16.79 -15.19 -4.11
N LEU A 420 17.31 -14.61 -3.02
CA LEU A 420 18.52 -13.80 -3.10
C LEU A 420 19.71 -14.70 -3.45
N SER A 421 20.55 -14.23 -4.37
CA SER A 421 21.79 -14.92 -4.70
C SER A 421 22.83 -14.71 -3.60
N ALA A 422 23.75 -15.66 -3.47
CA ALA A 422 24.88 -15.52 -2.56
C ALA A 422 25.74 -14.29 -2.91
N GLY A 423 26.18 -13.58 -1.89
CA GLY A 423 26.98 -12.37 -1.99
C GLY A 423 26.19 -11.10 -2.33
N GLN A 424 24.85 -11.17 -2.45
CA GLN A 424 24.00 -10.00 -2.66
C GLN A 424 23.68 -9.33 -1.33
N GLU A 425 24.07 -8.08 -1.16
CA GLU A 425 23.81 -7.30 0.06
C GLU A 425 22.41 -6.64 -0.05
N ILE A 426 21.34 -7.44 -0.10
CA ILE A 426 19.95 -6.96 -0.04
C ILE A 426 19.44 -7.06 1.40
N GLU A 427 19.00 -5.95 2.00
CA GLU A 427 18.54 -5.94 3.39
C GLU A 427 17.09 -6.37 3.55
N ALA A 428 16.22 -6.10 2.56
CA ALA A 428 14.80 -6.43 2.66
C ALA A 428 14.26 -7.17 1.44
N LEU A 429 13.65 -8.33 1.66
CA LEU A 429 12.92 -9.11 0.65
C LEU A 429 11.44 -9.19 1.05
N ARG A 430 10.55 -8.66 0.22
CA ARG A 430 9.14 -8.46 0.59
C ARG A 430 8.22 -9.01 -0.48
N ALA A 431 7.20 -9.75 -0.06
CA ALA A 431 6.08 -10.08 -0.92
C ALA A 431 5.30 -8.80 -1.27
N VAL A 432 4.79 -8.72 -2.50
CA VAL A 432 3.74 -7.74 -2.83
C VAL A 432 2.45 -8.16 -2.12
N ALA A 433 1.68 -7.16 -1.67
CA ALA A 433 0.39 -7.38 -1.00
C ALA A 433 -0.55 -8.24 -1.86
N GLY A 434 -1.13 -9.26 -1.25
CA GLY A 434 -1.95 -10.27 -1.94
C GLY A 434 -2.25 -11.43 -1.00
N ASN A 435 -3.07 -12.39 -1.46
CA ASN A 435 -3.45 -13.58 -0.72
C ASN A 435 -2.89 -14.88 -1.33
N ALA A 436 -2.10 -14.76 -2.39
CA ALA A 436 -1.40 -15.87 -2.99
C ALA A 436 -0.10 -16.09 -2.22
N GLY A 437 0.07 -17.31 -1.71
CA GLY A 437 1.29 -17.71 -1.04
C GLY A 437 2.51 -17.62 -1.96
N ILE A 438 3.64 -17.23 -1.40
CA ILE A 438 4.89 -17.02 -2.11
C ILE A 438 6.04 -17.65 -1.34
N LYS A 439 7.04 -18.15 -2.07
CA LYS A 439 8.31 -18.58 -1.49
C LYS A 439 9.35 -17.47 -1.59
N LEU A 440 9.84 -17.01 -0.45
CA LEU A 440 10.92 -16.04 -0.36
C LEU A 440 12.12 -16.67 0.34
N THR A 441 13.31 -16.50 -0.23
CA THR A 441 14.55 -17.08 0.30
C THR A 441 15.62 -16.00 0.40
N GLY A 442 16.10 -15.76 1.62
CA GLY A 442 17.24 -14.90 1.91
C GLY A 442 18.57 -15.53 1.48
N ASN A 443 19.66 -15.02 2.03
CA ASN A 443 21.01 -15.47 1.72
C ASN A 443 21.88 -15.51 2.98
N GLU A 444 23.20 -15.28 2.87
CA GLU A 444 24.12 -15.34 4.02
C GLU A 444 24.21 -14.07 4.88
N PHE A 445 23.45 -13.04 4.52
CA PHE A 445 23.40 -11.77 5.23
C PHE A 445 22.15 -11.68 6.10
N ALA A 446 22.16 -10.75 7.06
CA ALA A 446 20.98 -10.48 7.87
C ALA A 446 19.88 -9.84 7.01
N ASN A 447 18.87 -10.62 6.63
CA ASN A 447 17.76 -10.18 5.79
C ASN A 447 16.49 -9.93 6.63
N THR A 448 15.70 -8.94 6.22
CA THR A 448 14.30 -8.77 6.66
C THR A 448 13.38 -9.33 5.57
N ILE A 449 12.71 -10.44 5.85
CA ILE A 449 11.83 -11.15 4.92
C ILE A 449 10.38 -11.03 5.37
N LEU A 450 9.52 -10.50 4.51
CA LEU A 450 8.10 -10.29 4.82
C LEU A 450 7.21 -10.97 3.78
N GLY A 451 6.32 -11.85 4.23
CA GLY A 451 5.25 -12.44 3.44
C GLY A 451 4.06 -11.50 3.24
N ASN A 452 3.00 -12.06 2.65
CA ASN A 452 1.72 -11.38 2.42
C ASN A 452 0.58 -12.13 3.17
N ASP A 453 -0.68 -11.94 2.77
CA ASP A 453 -1.82 -12.59 3.46
C ASP A 453 -2.07 -14.04 3.00
N GLY A 454 -1.24 -14.56 2.09
CA GLY A 454 -1.27 -15.93 1.59
C GLY A 454 -0.48 -16.90 2.48
N ALA A 455 -0.57 -18.19 2.18
CA ALA A 455 0.24 -19.21 2.87
C ALA A 455 1.69 -19.22 2.32
N ASN A 456 2.60 -18.53 2.99
CA ASN A 456 3.95 -18.26 2.52
C ASN A 456 4.97 -19.30 3.00
N GLU A 457 6.06 -19.43 2.25
CA GLU A 457 7.23 -20.21 2.64
C GLU A 457 8.46 -19.29 2.71
N LEU A 458 8.91 -18.96 3.92
CA LEU A 458 9.97 -17.96 4.15
C LEU A 458 11.23 -18.65 4.67
N HIS A 459 12.35 -18.48 3.99
CA HIS A 459 13.67 -19.01 4.38
C HIS A 459 14.64 -17.87 4.65
N GLY A 460 15.17 -17.77 5.87
CA GLY A 460 16.15 -16.76 6.27
C GLY A 460 17.51 -16.95 5.59
N GLY A 461 18.00 -18.19 5.60
CA GLY A 461 19.31 -18.52 5.08
C GLY A 461 20.35 -18.61 6.20
N ALA A 462 21.47 -17.92 6.04
CA ALA A 462 22.41 -17.74 7.13
C ALA A 462 22.41 -16.28 7.56
N GLY A 463 22.64 -15.99 8.83
CA GLY A 463 22.69 -14.61 9.28
C GLY A 463 21.96 -14.40 10.58
N LYS A 464 21.28 -13.26 10.69
CA LYS A 464 20.41 -12.94 11.82
C LYS A 464 19.20 -12.25 11.25
N ASP A 465 18.23 -13.06 10.90
CA ASP A 465 17.15 -12.67 10.01
C ASP A 465 15.90 -12.26 10.79
N ILE A 466 15.04 -11.50 10.13
CA ILE A 466 13.71 -11.16 10.62
C ILE A 466 12.70 -11.66 9.60
N LEU A 467 11.92 -12.68 9.98
CA LEU A 467 10.87 -13.25 9.14
C LEU A 467 9.50 -12.90 9.73
N SER A 468 8.59 -12.42 8.88
CA SER A 468 7.18 -12.22 9.20
C SER A 468 6.30 -12.87 8.15
N GLY A 469 5.48 -13.85 8.55
CA GLY A 469 4.56 -14.58 7.67
C GLY A 469 3.45 -13.68 7.14
N GLY A 470 2.67 -13.08 8.05
CA GLY A 470 1.58 -12.18 7.69
C GLY A 470 0.24 -12.78 8.13
N ALA A 471 -0.69 -12.94 7.21
CA ALA A 471 -1.86 -13.79 7.43
C ALA A 471 -1.74 -15.05 6.58
N GLY A 472 -2.56 -16.05 6.85
CA GLY A 472 -2.45 -17.35 6.16
C GLY A 472 -1.65 -18.33 7.01
N ASN A 473 -1.52 -19.57 6.51
CA ASN A 473 -0.78 -20.61 7.23
C ASN A 473 0.64 -20.64 6.69
N ASP A 474 1.53 -19.94 7.36
CA ASP A 474 2.89 -19.70 6.90
C ASP A 474 3.86 -20.79 7.38
N ARG A 475 4.97 -20.97 6.65
CA ARG A 475 6.09 -21.82 7.06
C ARG A 475 7.36 -20.97 7.09
N LEU A 476 7.94 -20.81 8.29
CA LEU A 476 9.10 -19.95 8.53
C LEU A 476 10.31 -20.80 8.91
N PHE A 477 11.39 -20.66 8.16
CA PHE A 477 12.67 -21.34 8.35
C PHE A 477 13.73 -20.28 8.69
N GLY A 478 14.14 -20.18 9.96
CA GLY A 478 15.26 -19.29 10.36
C GLY A 478 16.60 -19.76 9.80
N GLU A 479 16.83 -21.08 9.84
CA GLU A 479 18.02 -21.78 9.35
C GLU A 479 19.29 -21.51 10.18
N GLU A 480 20.38 -20.97 9.62
CA GLU A 480 21.61 -20.71 10.39
C GLU A 480 21.61 -19.30 10.96
N GLY A 481 21.51 -19.13 12.27
CA GLY A 481 21.48 -17.78 12.80
C GLY A 481 20.89 -17.69 14.17
N SER A 482 20.63 -16.44 14.56
CA SER A 482 19.77 -16.15 15.70
C SER A 482 18.68 -15.26 15.18
N ASP A 483 17.59 -15.89 14.75
CA ASP A 483 16.59 -15.25 13.91
C ASP A 483 15.37 -14.83 14.72
N ARG A 484 14.59 -13.90 14.17
CA ARG A 484 13.31 -13.47 14.74
C ARG A 484 12.18 -13.90 13.81
N LEU A 485 11.31 -14.77 14.29
CA LEU A 485 10.24 -15.39 13.51
C LEU A 485 8.88 -14.94 14.05
N THR A 486 8.03 -14.39 13.19
CA THR A 486 6.67 -13.93 13.51
C THR A 486 5.72 -14.60 12.53
N GLY A 487 4.85 -15.48 13.00
CA GLY A 487 3.90 -16.19 12.13
C GLY A 487 2.81 -15.25 11.63
N GLY A 488 2.16 -14.58 12.57
CA GLY A 488 1.04 -13.69 12.35
C GLY A 488 -0.30 -14.40 12.53
N ALA A 489 -1.21 -14.23 11.58
CA ALA A 489 -2.57 -14.74 11.69
C ALA A 489 -2.75 -16.01 10.85
N GLY A 490 -2.86 -17.16 11.52
CA GLY A 490 -3.16 -18.42 10.86
C GLY A 490 -2.72 -19.58 11.72
N ALA A 491 -2.59 -20.76 11.10
CA ALA A 491 -1.94 -21.91 11.71
C ALA A 491 -0.54 -22.02 11.11
N ASP A 492 0.45 -21.45 11.81
CA ASP A 492 1.79 -21.26 11.28
C ASP A 492 2.74 -22.37 11.71
N SER A 493 3.79 -22.58 10.92
CA SER A 493 4.83 -23.57 11.18
C SER A 493 6.19 -22.90 11.33
N PHE A 494 6.81 -23.06 12.49
CA PHE A 494 8.19 -22.61 12.75
C PHE A 494 9.13 -23.80 12.60
N VAL A 495 9.95 -23.80 11.56
CA VAL A 495 10.65 -24.99 11.07
C VAL A 495 12.15 -24.92 11.36
N PHE A 496 12.63 -25.89 12.13
CA PHE A 496 14.04 -26.02 12.51
C PHE A 496 14.70 -27.17 11.73
N THR A 497 15.52 -26.81 10.75
CA THR A 497 16.25 -27.74 9.87
C THR A 497 17.74 -27.87 10.21
N THR A 498 18.27 -26.94 11.01
CA THR A 498 19.68 -26.88 11.41
C THR A 498 19.88 -27.46 12.82
N ALA A 499 21.03 -28.10 13.05
CA ALA A 499 21.34 -28.64 14.37
C ALA A 499 21.63 -27.50 15.36
N PRO A 500 21.04 -27.50 16.58
CA PRO A 500 21.28 -26.46 17.57
C PRO A 500 22.77 -26.25 17.89
N LYS A 501 23.21 -24.98 17.91
CA LYS A 501 24.59 -24.59 18.22
C LYS A 501 24.61 -23.72 19.48
N ALA A 502 25.61 -23.93 20.34
CA ALA A 502 25.71 -23.16 21.58
C ALA A 502 25.93 -21.66 21.29
N GLY A 503 25.00 -20.81 21.74
CA GLY A 503 25.05 -19.36 21.55
C GLY A 503 24.15 -18.83 20.42
N GLU A 504 23.61 -19.71 19.59
CA GLU A 504 22.64 -19.42 18.53
C GLU A 504 21.27 -19.98 18.95
N HIS A 505 20.22 -19.20 18.73
CA HIS A 505 18.83 -19.57 18.99
C HIS A 505 17.90 -18.59 18.30
N ASP A 506 16.78 -19.09 17.85
CA ASP A 506 15.74 -18.26 17.24
C ASP A 506 14.78 -17.73 18.30
N THR A 507 14.07 -16.67 17.96
CA THR A 507 13.02 -16.08 18.77
C THR A 507 11.73 -16.12 17.99
N ILE A 508 10.80 -16.97 18.43
CA ILE A 508 9.41 -16.99 17.95
C ILE A 508 8.62 -15.99 18.79
N THR A 509 7.90 -15.09 18.13
CA THR A 509 7.45 -13.86 18.79
C THR A 509 5.97 -13.83 19.17
N ASP A 510 5.16 -14.69 18.55
CA ASP A 510 3.71 -14.66 18.61
C ASP A 510 3.05 -16.06 18.60
N PHE A 511 3.82 -17.10 18.98
CA PHE A 511 3.35 -18.49 18.95
C PHE A 511 2.01 -18.70 19.65
N ASN A 512 1.03 -19.21 18.91
CA ASN A 512 -0.30 -19.56 19.37
C ASN A 512 -0.41 -21.08 19.58
N VAL A 513 -0.42 -21.51 20.84
CA VAL A 513 -0.52 -22.93 21.26
C VAL A 513 -1.76 -23.69 20.77
N ARG A 514 -2.73 -23.03 20.14
CA ARG A 514 -3.91 -23.70 19.57
C ARG A 514 -3.76 -24.03 18.10
N ASP A 515 -3.02 -23.21 17.37
CA ASP A 515 -3.05 -23.17 15.92
C ASP A 515 -1.65 -23.46 15.33
N ASP A 516 -0.59 -22.97 15.97
CA ASP A 516 0.78 -23.03 15.45
C ASP A 516 1.48 -24.35 15.80
N THR A 517 2.50 -24.68 15.01
CA THR A 517 3.31 -25.89 15.15
C THR A 517 4.80 -25.56 15.10
N ILE A 518 5.60 -26.22 15.94
CA ILE A 518 7.06 -26.23 15.83
C ILE A 518 7.47 -27.51 15.08
N GLU A 519 8.04 -27.36 13.90
CA GLU A 519 8.53 -28.48 13.09
C GLU A 519 10.03 -28.69 13.32
N LEU A 520 10.44 -29.92 13.65
CA LEU A 520 11.84 -30.27 13.90
C LEU A 520 12.30 -31.33 12.87
N SER A 521 13.27 -30.99 12.03
CA SER A 521 13.81 -31.94 11.06
C SER A 521 14.62 -33.03 11.75
N LEU A 522 14.36 -34.30 11.41
CA LEU A 522 15.12 -35.45 11.93
C LEU A 522 16.59 -35.46 11.49
N SER A 523 16.94 -34.70 10.45
CA SER A 523 18.35 -34.48 10.07
C SER A 523 19.13 -33.73 11.16
N ALA A 524 18.47 -32.82 11.87
CA ALA A 524 19.02 -32.03 12.97
C ALA A 524 18.66 -32.60 14.36
N PHE A 525 17.42 -33.08 14.52
CA PHE A 525 16.81 -33.52 15.78
C PHE A 525 16.60 -35.03 15.82
N GLY A 526 17.43 -35.82 15.12
CA GLY A 526 17.22 -37.27 14.97
C GLY A 526 17.22 -38.11 16.25
N LYS A 527 17.57 -37.55 17.41
CA LYS A 527 17.44 -38.22 18.72
C LYS A 527 16.10 -37.93 19.41
N ALA A 528 15.32 -36.98 18.90
CA ALA A 528 13.99 -36.64 19.41
C ALA A 528 12.97 -37.77 19.16
N GLY A 529 13.14 -38.57 18.10
CA GLY A 529 12.24 -39.68 17.82
C GLY A 529 12.20 -40.09 16.35
N VAL A 530 10.99 -40.32 15.85
CA VAL A 530 10.69 -40.69 14.45
C VAL A 530 9.62 -39.74 13.91
N ALA A 531 9.46 -39.68 12.57
CA ALA A 531 8.58 -38.70 11.94
C ALA A 531 7.13 -38.81 12.46
N GLY A 532 6.51 -37.65 12.69
CA GLY A 532 5.20 -37.51 13.32
C GLY A 532 5.26 -36.67 14.60
N VAL A 533 4.14 -36.61 15.31
CA VAL A 533 4.02 -35.84 16.56
C VAL A 533 5.04 -36.35 17.59
N LEU A 534 5.69 -35.43 18.31
CA LEU A 534 6.66 -35.77 19.35
C LEU A 534 6.03 -36.66 20.43
N SER A 535 6.77 -37.65 20.91
CA SER A 535 6.32 -38.50 22.02
C SER A 535 6.20 -37.68 23.29
N ALA A 536 5.14 -37.91 24.09
CA ALA A 536 5.00 -37.28 25.40
C ALA A 536 6.18 -37.60 26.33
N ASP A 537 6.77 -38.79 26.22
CA ASP A 537 7.96 -39.18 27.00
C ASP A 537 9.23 -38.41 26.57
N ALA A 538 9.22 -37.77 25.40
CA ALA A 538 10.36 -37.02 24.87
C ALA A 538 10.25 -35.51 25.11
N PHE A 539 9.20 -35.05 25.79
CA PHE A 539 8.93 -33.63 26.03
C PHE A 539 8.79 -33.34 27.52
N HIS A 540 9.48 -32.29 27.98
CA HIS A 540 9.36 -31.80 29.34
C HIS A 540 9.12 -30.29 29.39
N ALA A 541 8.14 -29.86 30.18
CA ALA A 541 7.88 -28.44 30.44
C ALA A 541 7.85 -28.17 31.95
N ALA A 542 8.83 -27.40 32.44
CA ALA A 542 8.90 -26.98 33.84
C ALA A 542 9.78 -25.73 33.99
N ALA A 543 9.66 -25.05 35.12
CA ALA A 543 10.52 -23.91 35.42
C ALA A 543 11.96 -24.37 35.70
N GLY A 544 12.94 -23.73 35.06
CA GLY A 544 14.38 -23.94 35.31
C GLY A 544 15.14 -24.67 34.20
N GLY A 545 14.48 -25.08 33.11
CA GLY A 545 15.14 -25.52 31.87
C GLY A 545 15.96 -26.80 31.99
N LEU A 546 15.62 -27.68 32.95
CA LEU A 546 16.27 -28.97 33.15
C LEU A 546 15.35 -30.11 32.73
N ALA A 547 15.91 -31.18 32.19
CA ALA A 547 15.16 -32.41 31.94
C ALA A 547 14.69 -33.03 33.26
N HIS A 548 13.52 -33.69 33.22
CA HIS A 548 13.03 -34.51 34.31
C HIS A 548 13.72 -35.87 34.36
N ASP A 549 13.98 -36.46 33.19
CA ASP A 549 14.72 -37.71 33.03
C ASP A 549 15.45 -37.80 31.68
N ALA A 550 16.14 -38.92 31.43
CA ALA A 550 16.98 -39.10 30.25
C ALA A 550 16.19 -39.33 28.93
N SER A 551 14.87 -39.51 29.01
CA SER A 551 14.01 -39.63 27.83
C SER A 551 13.60 -38.28 27.28
N ASP A 552 13.60 -37.22 28.09
CA ASP A 552 13.29 -35.87 27.64
C ASP A 552 14.31 -35.39 26.61
N ARG A 553 13.84 -35.05 25.41
CA ARG A 553 14.66 -34.58 24.29
C ARG A 553 14.41 -33.12 23.99
N VAL A 554 13.17 -32.67 24.12
CA VAL A 554 12.78 -31.27 23.95
C VAL A 554 12.30 -30.75 25.31
N ILE A 555 12.91 -29.69 25.79
CA ILE A 555 12.67 -29.14 27.13
C ILE A 555 12.24 -27.68 26.99
N TYR A 556 11.11 -27.32 27.57
CA TYR A 556 10.60 -25.95 27.64
C TYR A 556 10.73 -25.39 29.06
N ASP A 557 11.53 -24.33 29.23
CA ASP A 557 11.56 -23.58 30.48
C ASP A 557 10.36 -22.63 30.55
N THR A 558 9.34 -23.01 31.32
CA THR A 558 8.11 -22.21 31.44
C THR A 558 8.32 -20.83 32.07
N LYS A 559 9.47 -20.59 32.71
CA LYS A 559 9.81 -19.31 33.33
C LYS A 559 10.51 -18.35 32.37
N SER A 560 11.42 -18.86 31.55
CA SER A 560 12.16 -18.02 30.60
C SER A 560 11.57 -18.04 29.20
N GLY A 561 10.77 -19.03 28.83
CA GLY A 561 10.27 -19.23 27.48
C GLY A 561 11.26 -19.96 26.55
N ASP A 562 12.37 -20.48 27.09
CA ASP A 562 13.41 -21.10 26.28
C ASP A 562 13.12 -22.56 25.96
N LEU A 563 13.42 -22.96 24.72
CA LEU A 563 13.43 -24.35 24.28
C LEU A 563 14.87 -24.87 24.15
N PHE A 564 15.09 -26.05 24.72
CA PHE A 564 16.37 -26.75 24.70
C PHE A 564 16.21 -28.12 24.05
N TYR A 565 17.26 -28.56 23.38
CA TYR A 565 17.38 -29.90 22.82
C TYR A 565 18.47 -30.70 23.54
N ASP A 566 18.08 -31.83 24.16
CA ASP A 566 18.98 -32.75 24.86
C ASP A 566 19.27 -34.00 24.01
N ALA A 567 20.23 -33.86 23.10
CA ALA A 567 20.63 -34.92 22.18
C ALA A 567 21.24 -36.15 22.89
N ASP A 568 21.85 -35.98 24.07
CA ASP A 568 22.54 -37.06 24.80
C ASP A 568 21.71 -37.65 25.94
N GLY A 569 20.66 -36.96 26.38
CA GLY A 569 19.72 -37.39 27.42
C GLY A 569 20.34 -37.34 28.82
N SER A 570 21.35 -36.50 29.01
CA SER A 570 22.04 -36.37 30.30
C SER A 570 21.36 -35.41 31.26
N GLY A 571 20.41 -34.57 30.78
CA GLY A 571 19.53 -33.71 31.56
C GLY A 571 20.18 -32.59 32.38
N GLY A 572 21.51 -32.55 32.47
CA GLY A 572 22.25 -31.79 33.49
C GLY A 572 23.13 -30.64 33.00
N GLY A 573 22.97 -30.15 31.76
CA GLY A 573 23.72 -29.00 31.23
C GLY A 573 24.34 -29.17 29.85
N ALA A 574 24.07 -30.28 29.14
CA ALA A 574 24.45 -30.48 27.75
C ALA A 574 23.36 -30.09 26.74
N ALA A 575 22.13 -29.84 27.22
CA ALA A 575 21.03 -29.43 26.36
C ALA A 575 21.33 -28.05 25.74
N VAL A 576 21.14 -27.95 24.43
CA VAL A 576 21.45 -26.73 23.67
C VAL A 576 20.17 -25.98 23.44
N ARG A 577 20.14 -24.71 23.85
CA ARG A 577 19.02 -23.80 23.53
C ARG A 577 18.95 -23.62 22.03
N PHE A 578 17.77 -23.76 21.44
CA PHE A 578 17.57 -23.59 20.00
C PHE A 578 16.49 -22.56 19.67
N ALA A 579 15.56 -22.31 20.59
CA ALA A 579 14.53 -21.31 20.39
C ALA A 579 14.12 -20.62 21.70
N HIS A 580 13.43 -19.50 21.55
CA HIS A 580 12.81 -18.72 22.60
C HIS A 580 11.40 -18.33 22.18
N LEU A 581 10.45 -18.41 23.12
CA LEU A 581 9.05 -18.05 22.97
C LEU A 581 8.62 -17.15 24.13
N GLU A 582 7.37 -16.69 24.09
CA GLU A 582 6.76 -16.05 25.26
C GLU A 582 6.83 -17.01 26.48
N PRO A 583 7.23 -16.51 27.67
CA PRO A 583 7.20 -17.31 28.89
C PRO A 583 5.77 -17.70 29.30
N GLY A 584 5.62 -18.92 29.84
CA GLY A 584 4.37 -19.37 30.46
C GLY A 584 3.35 -19.99 29.51
N LEU A 585 3.72 -20.25 28.24
CA LEU A 585 2.87 -20.98 27.30
C LEU A 585 2.61 -22.41 27.79
N ALA A 586 1.40 -22.91 27.55
CA ALA A 586 0.98 -24.25 27.96
C ALA A 586 1.37 -25.32 26.91
N LEU A 587 2.65 -25.37 26.55
CA LEU A 587 3.16 -26.28 25.53
C LEU A 587 3.06 -27.75 25.96
N THR A 588 2.80 -28.61 24.98
CA THR A 588 2.76 -30.07 25.08
C THR A 588 3.52 -30.69 23.91
N ALA A 589 3.75 -32.01 23.97
CA ALA A 589 4.37 -32.71 22.85
C ALA A 589 3.55 -32.63 21.53
N ALA A 590 2.25 -32.31 21.60
CA ALA A 590 1.40 -32.16 20.43
C ALA A 590 1.73 -30.91 19.58
N ASP A 591 2.40 -29.92 20.16
CA ASP A 591 2.80 -28.68 19.48
C ASP A 591 4.08 -28.86 18.65
N PHE A 592 4.69 -30.07 18.71
CA PHE A 592 5.93 -30.40 18.02
C PHE A 592 5.72 -31.52 17.00
N LEU A 593 6.16 -31.27 15.76
CA LEU A 593 6.12 -32.22 14.66
C LEU A 593 7.54 -32.58 14.21
N LEU A 594 7.90 -33.87 14.27
CA LEU A 594 9.16 -34.37 13.72
C LEU A 594 8.98 -34.62 12.22
N ILE A 595 9.75 -33.92 11.38
CA ILE A 595 9.69 -34.01 9.91
C ILE A 595 10.94 -34.70 9.34
N ALA A 596 10.79 -35.32 8.17
CA ALA A 596 11.84 -36.14 7.54
C ALA A 596 13.04 -35.32 7.05
#